data_AF-X1JY09-F1
#
_entry.id   AF-X1JY09-F1
#
_cell.length_a   1.000
_cell.length_b   1.000
_cell.length_c   1.000
_cell.angle_alpha   90.00
_cell.angle_beta   90.00
_cell.angle_gamma   90.00
#
_symmetry.space_group_name_H-M   'P 1'
#
loop_
_entity.id
_entity.type
_entity.pdbx_description
1 polymer ?
#
loop_
_entity_poly.entity_id
_entity_poly.type
_entity_poly.pdbx_seq_one_letter_code
_entity_poly.pdbx_strand_id
1 'polypeptide(L)'
;MTEPKTIDELKAEIGRSFTICGCKGKVVTTEDGKKHFEIECKSKADREEVAALFEEEAILRVNPKVILDDEPPAVPDTRLNPTES
;
A
#
# COMPACT_ATOMS: atom_id res chain seq x y z
N MET A 1 8.77 -21.60 20.06
CA MET A 1 9.31 -21.66 18.69
C MET A 1 8.25 -21.06 17.79
N THR A 2 8.51 -19.93 17.15
CA THR A 2 7.54 -19.31 16.24
C THR A 2 7.63 -20.04 14.91
N GLU A 3 6.56 -20.67 14.47
CA GLU A 3 6.49 -21.33 13.16
C GLU A 3 6.76 -20.32 12.03
N PRO A 4 7.44 -20.72 10.95
CA PRO A 4 7.68 -19.83 9.82
C PRO A 4 6.34 -19.49 9.15
N LYS A 5 6.03 -18.20 9.07
CA LYS A 5 4.85 -17.69 8.38
C LYS A 5 4.88 -18.07 6.89
N THR A 6 3.73 -18.38 6.33
CA THR A 6 3.56 -18.60 4.89
C THR A 6 3.72 -17.30 4.09
N ILE A 7 3.96 -17.43 2.78
CA ILE A 7 4.09 -16.26 1.88
C ILE A 7 2.80 -15.44 1.85
N ASP A 8 1.64 -16.09 1.88
CA ASP A 8 0.34 -15.42 1.89
C ASP A 8 0.09 -14.65 3.19
N GLU A 9 0.51 -15.20 4.34
CA GLU A 9 0.47 -14.48 5.62
C GLU A 9 1.40 -13.26 5.61
N LEU A 10 2.60 -13.37 5.03
CA LEU A 10 3.51 -12.23 4.85
C LEU A 10 2.89 -11.15 3.97
N LYS A 11 2.27 -11.53 2.84
CA LYS A 11 1.61 -10.59 1.93
C LYS A 11 0.45 -9.87 2.63
N ALA A 12 -0.35 -10.59 3.41
CA ALA A 12 -1.44 -10.01 4.19
C ALA A 12 -0.92 -9.03 5.28
N GLU A 13 0.19 -9.36 5.93
CA GLU A 13 0.83 -8.50 6.93
C GLU A 13 1.40 -7.22 6.30
N ILE A 14 2.10 -7.35 5.16
CA ILE A 14 2.62 -6.20 4.39
C ILE A 14 1.48 -5.28 3.97
N GLY A 15 0.37 -5.84 3.47
CA GLY A 15 -0.82 -5.08 3.06
C GLY A 15 -1.53 -4.33 4.19
N ARG A 16 -1.18 -4.59 5.45
CA ARG A 16 -1.71 -3.91 6.65
C ARG A 16 -0.69 -3.03 7.35
N SER A 17 0.52 -2.90 6.80
CA SER A 17 1.61 -2.12 7.38
C SER A 17 1.93 -0.90 6.54
N PHE A 18 2.40 0.17 7.18
CA PHE A 18 2.85 1.39 6.52
C PHE A 18 4.02 2.02 7.29
N THR A 19 4.69 3.00 6.68
CA THR A 19 5.76 3.77 7.32
C THR A 19 5.48 5.25 7.12
N ILE A 20 5.58 6.04 8.19
CA ILE A 20 5.35 7.49 8.20
C ILE A 20 6.35 8.15 9.14
N CYS A 21 7.02 9.22 8.70
CA CYS A 21 8.00 9.99 9.49
C CYS A 21 8.96 9.13 10.34
N GLY A 22 9.52 8.06 9.76
CA GLY A 22 10.45 7.15 10.46
C GLY A 22 9.80 6.13 11.41
N CYS A 23 8.49 6.20 11.63
CA CYS A 23 7.70 5.25 12.41
C CYS A 23 7.05 4.17 11.53
N LYS A 24 6.92 2.95 12.08
CA LYS A 24 6.26 1.82 11.43
C LYS A 24 4.85 1.66 12.00
N GLY A 25 3.84 1.83 11.15
CA GLY A 25 2.44 1.64 11.46
C GLY A 25 1.92 0.27 11.03
N LYS A 26 0.95 -0.28 11.77
CA LYS A 26 0.21 -1.49 11.39
C LYS A 26 -1.26 -1.38 11.78
N VAL A 27 -2.14 -2.00 11.00
CA VAL A 27 -3.56 -2.16 11.33
C VAL A 27 -3.73 -3.39 12.21
N VAL A 28 -4.23 -3.19 13.42
CA VAL A 28 -4.53 -4.27 14.37
C VAL A 28 -6.04 -4.40 14.52
N THR A 29 -6.51 -5.63 14.69
CA THR A 29 -7.93 -5.93 14.97
C THR A 29 -8.03 -6.43 16.40
N THR A 30 -8.89 -5.80 17.21
CA THR A 30 -9.15 -6.20 18.60
C THR A 30 -10.06 -7.43 18.65
N GLU A 31 -10.16 -8.06 19.83
CA GLU A 31 -11.05 -9.21 20.06
C GLU A 31 -12.53 -8.87 19.77
N ASP A 32 -12.94 -7.62 20.02
CA ASP A 32 -14.27 -7.08 19.67
C ASP A 32 -14.44 -6.77 18.16
N GLY A 33 -13.43 -7.01 17.33
CA GLY A 33 -13.47 -6.76 15.88
C GLY A 33 -13.23 -5.30 15.46
N LYS A 34 -12.93 -4.39 16.40
CA LYS A 34 -12.56 -3.00 16.07
C LYS A 34 -11.15 -2.94 15.50
N LYS A 35 -10.89 -1.97 14.62
CA LYS A 35 -9.58 -1.76 14.00
C LYS A 35 -8.95 -0.46 14.49
N HIS A 36 -7.68 -0.51 14.85
CA HIS A 36 -6.88 0.66 15.19
C HIS A 36 -5.50 0.59 14.54
N PHE A 37 -4.83 1.74 14.48
CA PHE A 37 -3.44 1.83 14.04
C PHE A 37 -2.52 1.75 15.26
N GLU A 38 -1.54 0.85 15.21
CA GLU A 38 -0.41 0.84 16.15
C GLU A 38 0.82 1.36 15.43
N ILE A 39 1.49 2.34 16.02
CA ILE A 39 2.64 3.01 15.42
C ILE A 39 3.83 2.89 16.37
N GLU A 40 4.91 2.31 15.86
CA GLU A 40 6.17 2.15 16.57
C GLU A 40 7.21 3.10 15.97
N CYS A 41 7.66 4.08 16.77
CA CYS A 41 8.61 5.11 16.36
C CYS A 41 10.02 4.81 16.86
N LYS A 42 11.04 5.18 16.07
CA LYS A 42 12.45 4.94 16.42
C LYS A 42 12.98 5.94 17.45
N SER A 43 12.44 7.15 17.48
CA SER A 43 12.84 8.20 18.42
C SER A 43 11.66 9.01 18.95
N LYS A 44 11.91 9.79 20.02
CA LYS A 44 10.94 10.73 20.58
C LYS A 44 10.56 11.82 19.57
N ALA A 45 11.54 12.30 18.79
CA ALA A 45 11.31 13.31 17.76
C ALA A 45 10.35 12.79 16.68
N ASP A 46 10.57 11.58 16.16
CA ASP A 46 9.68 10.96 15.17
C ASP A 46 8.25 10.82 15.71
N ARG A 47 8.10 10.45 16.99
CA ARG A 47 6.79 10.36 17.64
C ARG A 47 6.11 11.73 17.75
N GLU A 48 6.84 12.76 18.13
CA GLU A 48 6.29 14.12 18.28
C GLU A 48 5.86 14.69 16.92
N GLU A 49 6.65 14.44 15.86
CA GLU A 49 6.29 14.80 14.49
C GLU A 49 5.03 14.07 14.00
N VAL A 50 4.94 12.75 14.21
CA VAL A 50 3.74 11.98 13.85
C VAL A 50 2.52 12.43 14.64
N ALA A 51 2.66 12.72 15.94
CA ALA A 51 1.57 13.23 16.76
C ALA A 51 1.07 14.58 16.23
N ALA A 52 1.98 15.51 15.94
CA ALA A 52 1.63 16.80 15.36
C ALA A 52 0.88 16.66 14.03
N LEU A 53 1.29 15.73 13.15
CA LEU A 53 0.56 15.47 11.89
C LEU A 53 -0.89 15.02 12.12
N PHE A 54 -1.14 14.19 13.14
CA PHE A 54 -2.50 13.74 13.48
C PHE A 54 -3.33 14.82 14.18
N GLU A 55 -2.69 15.73 14.93
CA GLU A 55 -3.35 16.83 15.63
C GLU A 55 -3.64 18.04 14.74
N GLU A 56 -2.74 18.40 13.82
CA GLU A 56 -2.86 19.64 13.04
C GLU A 56 -3.85 19.54 11.89
N GLU A 57 -3.80 18.50 11.03
CA GLU A 57 -4.82 18.22 9.99
C GLU A 57 -4.40 17.01 9.10
N ALA A 58 -4.42 15.79 9.64
CA ALA A 58 -4.23 14.59 8.81
C ALA A 58 -5.43 14.40 7.85
N ILE A 59 -5.32 14.88 6.61
CA ILE A 59 -6.36 14.68 5.59
C ILE A 59 -6.28 13.25 5.03
N LEU A 60 -7.14 12.37 5.52
CA LEU A 60 -7.28 11.02 4.98
C LEU A 60 -8.09 11.04 3.67
N ARG A 61 -7.39 11.03 2.53
CA ARG A 61 -8.03 10.89 1.21
C ARG A 61 -7.96 9.43 0.75
N VAL A 62 -9.11 8.78 0.64
CA VAL A 62 -9.22 7.42 0.10
C VAL A 62 -9.77 7.50 -1.31
N ASN A 63 -8.87 7.50 -2.29
CA ASN A 63 -9.25 7.46 -3.70
C ASN A 63 -9.13 6.02 -4.22
N PRO A 64 -10.16 5.48 -4.91
CA PRO A 64 -10.00 4.21 -5.61
C PRO A 64 -8.95 4.39 -6.71
N LYS A 65 -8.06 3.41 -6.86
CA LYS A 65 -7.15 3.37 -8.01
C LYS A 65 -7.99 3.03 -9.25
N VAL A 66 -8.39 4.04 -10.00
CA VAL A 66 -9.03 3.85 -11.31
C VAL A 66 -7.92 3.51 -12.31
N ILE A 67 -7.86 2.25 -12.73
CA ILE A 67 -7.03 1.83 -13.85
C ILE A 67 -7.88 2.10 -15.09
N LEU A 68 -7.62 3.22 -15.77
CA LEU A 68 -8.17 3.45 -17.11
C LEU A 68 -7.28 2.67 -18.08
N ASP A 69 -7.87 1.67 -18.74
CA ASP A 69 -7.25 0.87 -19.80
C ASP A 69 -7.08 1.77 -21.04
N ASP A 70 -6.03 2.60 -21.05
CA ASP A 70 -5.62 3.43 -22.18
C ASP A 70 -4.57 2.66 -22.98
N GLU A 71 -4.95 1.49 -23.50
CA GLU A 71 -4.14 0.82 -24.51
C GLU A 71 -4.69 1.24 -25.89
N PRO A 72 -3.99 2.08 -26.66
CA PRO A 72 -4.43 2.43 -28.01
C PRO A 72 -4.48 1.15 -28.85
N PRO A 73 -5.54 0.94 -29.65
CA PRO A 73 -5.68 -0.29 -30.43
C PRO A 73 -4.45 -0.47 -31.34
N ALA A 74 -3.83 -1.64 -31.25
CA ALA A 74 -2.69 -2.01 -32.07
C ALA A 74 -3.02 -1.80 -33.56
N VAL A 75 -2.31 -0.89 -34.21
CA VAL A 75 -2.38 -0.73 -35.66
C VAL A 75 -1.77 -1.99 -36.31
N PRO A 76 -2.48 -2.67 -37.23
CA PRO A 76 -1.94 -3.87 -37.87
C PRO A 76 -0.70 -3.51 -38.70
N ASP A 77 0.41 -4.20 -38.40
CA ASP A 77 1.70 -4.01 -39.06
C ASP A 77 1.64 -4.59 -40.50
N THR A 78 1.50 -3.70 -41.49
CA THR A 78 1.34 -4.07 -42.91
C THR A 78 2.62 -4.59 -43.56
N ARG A 79 3.74 -4.67 -42.83
CA ARG A 79 5.05 -5.09 -43.36
C ARG A 79 5.23 -6.61 -43.47
N LEU A 80 4.33 -7.41 -42.91
CA LEU A 80 4.45 -8.88 -42.87
C LEU A 80 3.66 -9.62 -43.95
N ASN A 81 3.15 -8.92 -44.98
CA ASN A 81 2.39 -9.57 -46.04
C ASN A 81 3.16 -9.58 -47.38
N PRO A 82 4.11 -10.51 -47.59
CA PRO A 82 4.59 -10.80 -48.94
C PRO A 82 3.57 -11.73 -49.62
N THR A 83 2.52 -11.14 -50.18
CA THR A 83 1.80 -11.73 -51.32
C THR A 83 2.16 -10.90 -52.55
N GLU A 84 2.44 -11.56 -53.67
CA GLU A 84 3.00 -11.08 -54.95
C GLU A 84 4.53 -11.06 -55.01
N SER A 85 5.21 -11.69 -55.97
CA SER A 85 4.86 -12.52 -57.13
C SER A 85 6.07 -13.39 -57.50
#